data_AF-A0A1A9MB78-F1
#
_entry.id   AF-A0A1A9MB78-F1
#
_cell.length_a   1.000
_cell.length_b   1.000
_cell.length_c   1.000
_cell.angle_alpha   90.00
_cell.angle_beta   90.00
_cell.angle_gamma   90.00
#
_symmetry.space_group_name_H-M   'P 1'
#
loop_
_entity.id
_entity.type
_entity.pdbx_description
1 polymer ?
#
loop_
_entity_poly.entity_id
_entity_poly.type
_entity_poly.pdbx_seq_one_letter_code
_entity_poly.pdbx_strand_id
1 'polypeptide(L)'
;MESAMPTREELETRLDALQDSLPQLSADEDADFDYLDFQARAEAELRSAAPDDVAYVRTRIDGMLAGAGLIPGDEDGQAPR
;
A
#
# COMPACT_ATOMS: atom_id res chain seq x y z
N MET A 1 -26.34 -8.41 6.19
CA MET A 1 -25.58 -7.34 6.88
C MET A 1 -24.98 -6.52 5.78
N GLU A 2 -25.53 -5.34 5.54
CA GLU A 2 -24.91 -4.35 4.67
C GLU A 2 -23.63 -3.93 5.40
N SER A 3 -22.49 -4.54 5.04
CA SER A 3 -21.20 -4.07 5.53
C SER A 3 -21.06 -2.65 5.02
N ALA A 4 -21.31 -1.66 5.87
CA ALA A 4 -21.12 -0.26 5.53
C ALA A 4 -19.66 -0.13 5.07
N MET A 5 -19.48 0.10 3.77
CA MET A 5 -18.15 0.30 3.21
C MET A 5 -17.52 1.48 3.98
N PRO A 6 -16.27 1.35 4.46
CA PRO A 6 -15.59 2.40 5.17
C PRO A 6 -15.60 3.67 4.32
N THR A 7 -15.77 4.81 4.98
CA THR A 7 -15.66 6.10 4.31
C THR A 7 -14.24 6.31 3.79
N ARG A 8 -14.09 7.23 2.83
CA ARG A 8 -12.77 7.56 2.28
C ARG A 8 -11.77 7.99 3.36
N GLU A 9 -12.20 8.78 4.34
CA GLU A 9 -11.36 9.23 5.46
C GLU A 9 -10.90 8.06 6.36
N GLU A 10 -11.77 7.06 6.57
CA GLU A 10 -11.41 5.83 7.27
C GLU A 10 -10.42 4.98 6.47
N LEU A 11 -10.63 4.83 5.16
CA LEU A 11 -9.69 4.16 4.26
C LEU A 11 -8.32 4.84 4.30
N GLU A 12 -8.28 6.18 4.26
CA GLU A 12 -7.04 6.95 4.36
C GLU A 12 -6.32 6.71 5.68
N THR A 13 -7.04 6.71 6.80
CA THR A 13 -6.46 6.41 8.12
C THR A 13 -5.87 5.00 8.19
N ARG A 14 -6.56 4.01 7.62
CA ARG A 14 -6.08 2.61 7.57
C ARG A 14 -4.87 2.46 6.66
N LEU A 15 -4.90 3.13 5.51
CA LEU A 15 -3.78 3.17 4.57
C LEU A 15 -2.55 3.87 5.18
N ASP A 16 -2.73 4.94 5.95
CA ASP A 16 -1.63 5.61 6.65
C ASP A 16 -0.97 4.68 7.69
N ALA A 17 -1.77 3.98 8.49
CA ALA A 17 -1.27 2.98 9.43
C ALA A 17 -0.56 1.79 8.73
N LEU A 18 -1.07 1.40 7.56
CA LEU A 18 -0.45 0.38 6.72
C LEU A 18 0.90 0.86 6.17
N GLN A 19 1.00 2.13 5.80
CA GLN A 19 2.24 2.76 5.33
C GLN A 19 3.28 2.88 6.46
N ASP A 20 2.88 3.25 7.68
CA ASP A 20 3.78 3.33 8.85
C ASP A 20 4.36 1.95 9.22
N SER A 21 3.62 0.88 8.91
CA SER A 21 4.09 -0.49 9.11
C SER A 21 5.11 -0.94 8.05
N LEU A 22 5.29 -0.19 6.95
CA LEU A 22 6.30 -0.52 5.95
C LEU A 22 7.69 -0.12 6.44
N PRO A 23 8.67 -1.03 6.39
CA PRO A 23 10.05 -0.65 6.61
C PRO A 23 10.48 0.25 5.46
N GLN A 24 11.21 1.32 5.81
CA GLN A 24 11.94 2.08 4.82
C GLN A 24 13.17 1.26 4.42
N LEU A 25 13.03 0.35 3.45
CA LEU A 25 14.14 -0.50 2.98
C LEU A 25 15.31 0.31 2.43
N SER A 26 15.08 1.57 2.02
CA SER A 26 16.17 2.51 1.69
C SER A 26 17.08 2.82 2.89
N ALA A 27 16.59 2.62 4.11
CA ALA A 27 17.30 2.87 5.36
C ALA A 27 17.69 1.59 6.12
N ASP A 28 16.96 0.49 5.93
CA ASP A 28 17.15 -0.76 6.68
C ASP A 28 17.02 -1.99 5.77
N GLU A 29 18.16 -2.46 5.24
CA GLU A 29 18.28 -3.59 4.31
C GLU A 29 18.06 -4.96 5.01
N ASP A 30 18.10 -4.98 6.35
CA ASP A 30 17.91 -6.15 7.22
C ASP A 30 16.50 -6.21 7.86
N ALA A 31 15.56 -5.36 7.42
CA ALA A 31 14.20 -5.41 7.92
C ALA A 31 13.54 -6.75 7.53
N ASP A 32 13.26 -7.59 8.53
CA ASP A 32 12.47 -8.82 8.39
C ASP A 32 11.01 -8.44 8.11
N PHE A 33 10.77 -8.11 6.84
CA PHE A 33 9.48 -7.61 6.36
C PHE A 33 8.62 -8.75 5.83
N ASP A 34 7.53 -9.03 6.53
CA ASP A 34 6.52 -9.98 6.09
C ASP A 34 5.66 -9.41 4.94
N TYR A 35 6.22 -9.39 3.73
CA TYR A 35 5.52 -8.92 2.52
C TYR A 35 4.16 -9.61 2.31
N LEU A 36 4.05 -10.90 2.67
CA LEU A 36 2.81 -11.66 2.55
C LEU A 36 1.70 -11.18 3.51
N ASP A 37 2.06 -10.82 4.75
CA ASP A 37 1.10 -10.26 5.72
C ASP A 37 0.65 -8.87 5.28
N PHE A 38 1.58 -8.04 4.83
CA PHE A 38 1.28 -6.73 4.25
C PHE A 38 0.32 -6.84 3.07
N GLN A 39 0.60 -7.74 2.12
CA GLN A 39 -0.24 -7.93 0.95
C GLN A 39 -1.66 -8.40 1.34
N ALA A 40 -1.78 -9.29 2.34
CA ALA A 40 -3.07 -9.73 2.85
C ALA A 40 -3.88 -8.57 3.47
N ARG A 41 -3.22 -7.69 4.22
CA ARG A 41 -3.84 -6.47 4.78
C ARG A 41 -4.24 -5.48 3.69
N ALA A 42 -3.36 -5.22 2.73
CA ALA A 42 -3.63 -4.34 1.60
C ALA A 42 -4.84 -4.83 0.77
N GLU A 43 -4.93 -6.14 0.52
CA GLU A 43 -6.06 -6.75 -0.18
C GLU A 43 -7.36 -6.66 0.63
N ALA A 44 -7.29 -6.80 1.97
CA ALA A 44 -8.45 -6.63 2.84
C ALA A 44 -9.01 -5.20 2.81
N GLU A 45 -8.14 -4.19 2.78
CA GLU A 45 -8.55 -2.79 2.61
C GLU A 45 -9.17 -2.55 1.23
N LEU A 46 -8.55 -3.08 0.17
CA LEU A 46 -9.07 -2.97 -1.20
C LEU A 46 -10.44 -3.63 -1.35
N ARG A 47 -10.65 -4.80 -0.73
CA ARG A 47 -11.92 -5.53 -0.77
C ARG A 47 -13.01 -4.85 0.07
N SER A 48 -12.61 -4.11 1.09
CA SER A 48 -13.53 -3.35 1.94
C SER A 48 -13.92 -2.03 1.28
N ALA A 49 -13.05 -1.45 0.46
CA ALA A 49 -13.28 -0.18 -0.21
C ALA A 49 -14.50 -0.21 -1.15
N ALA A 50 -15.16 0.95 -1.26
CA ALA A 50 -16.21 1.15 -2.24
C ALA A 50 -15.64 1.09 -3.67
N PRO A 51 -16.41 0.63 -4.66
CA PRO A 51 -15.93 0.49 -6.03
C PRO A 51 -15.41 1.79 -6.66
N ASP A 52 -15.91 2.95 -6.21
CA ASP A 52 -15.40 4.27 -6.63
C ASP A 52 -14.00 4.56 -6.05
N ASP A 53 -13.72 4.06 -4.84
CA ASP A 53 -12.47 4.25 -4.12
C ASP A 53 -11.43 3.13 -4.40
N VAL A 54 -11.83 1.99 -4.98
CA VAL A 54 -10.92 0.86 -5.28
C VAL A 54 -9.69 1.31 -6.08
N ALA A 55 -9.89 2.17 -7.09
CA ALA A 55 -8.79 2.71 -7.87
C ALA A 55 -7.85 3.59 -7.01
N TYR A 56 -8.43 4.41 -6.12
CA TYR A 56 -7.67 5.26 -5.20
C TYR A 56 -6.82 4.45 -4.22
N VAL A 57 -7.44 3.46 -3.56
CA VAL A 57 -6.75 2.57 -2.61
C VAL A 57 -5.63 1.82 -3.31
N ARG A 58 -5.86 1.29 -4.52
CA ARG A 58 -4.84 0.60 -5.30
C ARG A 58 -3.66 1.50 -5.65
N THR A 59 -3.90 2.70 -6.17
CA THR A 59 -2.83 3.66 -6.49
C THR A 59 -2.04 4.06 -5.24
N ARG A 60 -2.71 4.21 -4.09
CA ARG A 60 -2.04 4.53 -2.84
C ARG A 60 -1.13 3.39 -2.37
N ILE A 61 -1.62 2.15 -2.38
CA ILE A 61 -0.82 0.95 -2.01
C ILE A 61 0.41 0.82 -2.94
N ASP A 62 0.22 1.01 -4.24
CA ASP A 62 1.31 0.95 -5.22
C ASP A 62 2.38 2.01 -4.91
N GLY A 63 1.97 3.26 -4.65
CA GLY A 63 2.88 4.32 -4.22
C GLY A 63 3.60 4.04 -2.90
N MET A 64 2.96 3.37 -1.93
CA MET A 64 3.61 2.94 -0.70
C MET A 64 4.71 1.91 -0.97
N LEU A 65 4.43 0.90 -1.78
CA LEU A 65 5.39 -0.13 -2.15
C LEU A 65 6.57 0.47 -2.93
N ALA A 66 6.30 1.41 -3.84
CA ALA A 66 7.33 2.11 -4.61
C ALA A 66 8.22 2.95 -3.69
N GLY A 67 7.62 3.72 -2.76
CA GLY A 67 8.36 4.51 -1.77
C GLY A 67 9.18 3.66 -0.79
N ALA A 68 8.73 2.43 -0.51
CA ALA A 68 9.48 1.45 0.24
C ALA A 68 10.53 0.69 -0.61
N GLY A 69 10.62 0.92 -1.91
CA GLY A 69 11.53 0.19 -2.81
C GLY A 69 11.15 -1.29 -3.02
N LEU A 70 9.92 -1.69 -2.67
CA LEU A 70 9.40 -3.06 -2.79
C LEU A 70 8.90 -3.39 -4.19
N ILE A 71 8.48 -2.38 -4.93
CA ILE A 71 8.24 -2.48 -6.37
C ILE A 71 9.12 -1.47 -7.08
N PRO A 72 9.55 -1.76 -8.32
CA PRO A 72 10.12 -0.72 -9.16
C PRO A 72 9.06 0.36 -9.31
N GLY A 73 9.25 1.49 -8.65
CA GLY A 73 8.42 2.65 -8.91
C GLY A 73 8.56 3.04 -10.37
N ASP A 74 7.61 3.76 -10.93
CA ASP A 74 7.76 4.39 -12.25
C ASP A 74 9.03 5.28 -12.35
N GLU A 75 9.71 5.56 -11.23
CA GLU A 75 11.01 6.23 -11.16
C GLU A 75 12.19 5.37 -11.66
N ASP A 76 12.05 4.03 -11.75
CA ASP A 76 13.07 3.12 -12.31
C ASP A 76 13.07 3.07 -13.86
N GLY A 77 12.31 3.96 -14.50
CA GLY A 77 12.35 4.19 -15.95
C GLY A 77 13.65 4.83 -16.48
N GLN A 78 14.66 5.08 -15.63
CA GLN A 78 15.97 5.54 -16.10
C GLN A 78 16.85 4.32 -16.44
N ALA A 79 16.59 3.73 -17.62
CA ALA A 79 17.47 2.75 -18.23
C ALA A 79 18.94 3.24 -18.18
N PRO A 80 19.91 2.41 -17.76
CA PRO A 80 21.32 2.79 -17.85
C PRO A 80 21.66 2.98 -19.33
N ARG A 81 22.12 4.18 -19.67
CA ARG A 81 22.69 4.49 -20.99
C ARG A 81 24.12 3.97 -21.11
#